data_AF-A0A327X7N5-F1
#
_entry.id   AF-A0A327X7N5-F1
#
_cell.length_a   1.000
_cell.length_b   1.000
_cell.length_c   1.000
_cell.angle_alpha   90.00
_cell.angle_beta   90.00
_cell.angle_gamma   90.00
#
_symmetry.space_group_name_H-M   'P 1'
#
loop_
_entity.id
_entity.type
_entity.pdbx_description
1 polymer ?
#
loop_
_entity_poly.entity_id
_entity_poly.type
_entity_poly.pdbx_seq_one_letter_code
_entity_poly.pdbx_strand_id
1 'polypeptide(L)'
;MCTFSPTPVPLVYTCAGASNLAQLANDIGLWLHQQGYAQMSAIAGVAGQTTDHLEALYSGRKVIAIDGCHRQCVRRCLTLQQTQADWHVQLDKHVQVQHRDGSCSLHDTFKAMRVVGETLGVAVDEHFADHLQAPLKSP
;
A
#
# COMPACT_ATOMS: atom_id res chain seq x y z
N MET A 1 3.39 -13.94 -18.20
CA MET A 1 1.99 -13.52 -18.45
C MET A 1 1.19 -13.90 -17.22
N CYS A 2 0.87 -12.94 -16.34
CA CYS A 2 0.08 -13.22 -15.15
C CYS A 2 -1.41 -13.18 -15.51
N THR A 3 -2.11 -14.29 -15.29
CA THR A 3 -3.53 -14.46 -15.56
C THR A 3 -4.37 -13.78 -14.47
N PHE A 4 -5.24 -12.86 -14.87
CA PHE A 4 -6.10 -12.09 -13.95
C PHE A 4 -7.40 -12.85 -13.61
N SER A 5 -7.77 -12.82 -12.33
CA SER A 5 -9.06 -13.25 -11.78
C SER A 5 -10.19 -12.29 -12.23
N PRO A 6 -11.46 -12.72 -12.33
CA PRO A 6 -12.54 -11.94 -12.96
C PRO A 6 -13.01 -10.69 -12.18
N THR A 7 -12.47 -10.42 -10.98
CA THR A 7 -12.71 -9.18 -10.24
C THR A 7 -11.40 -8.37 -10.14
N PRO A 8 -11.41 -7.07 -10.48
CA PRO A 8 -10.20 -6.26 -10.43
C PRO A 8 -9.77 -6.07 -8.97
N VAL A 9 -8.55 -6.49 -8.66
CA VAL A 9 -7.91 -6.32 -7.33
C VAL A 9 -7.82 -4.83 -6.95
N PRO A 10 -7.68 -4.47 -5.66
CA PRO A 10 -7.48 -3.07 -5.26
C PRO A 10 -6.28 -2.41 -5.95
N LEU A 11 -6.25 -1.08 -5.98
CA LEU A 11 -5.06 -0.29 -6.31
C LEU A 11 -4.25 -0.04 -5.03
N VAL A 12 -2.93 -0.11 -5.13
CA VAL A 12 -2.04 0.31 -4.03
C VAL A 12 -1.19 1.49 -4.46
N TYR A 13 -1.20 2.52 -3.62
CA TYR A 13 -0.35 3.70 -3.73
C TYR A 13 0.52 3.81 -2.49
N THR A 14 1.81 4.04 -2.71
CA THR A 14 2.82 4.17 -1.66
C THR A 14 3.43 5.56 -1.69
N CYS A 15 3.95 6.00 -0.55
CA CYS A 15 4.70 7.25 -0.47
C CYS A 15 5.95 7.20 -1.37
N ALA A 16 6.19 8.24 -2.17
CA ALA A 16 7.34 8.35 -3.07
C ALA A 16 8.60 8.99 -2.44
N GLY A 17 8.69 9.04 -1.11
CA GLY A 17 9.77 9.71 -0.38
C GLY A 17 11.02 8.86 -0.20
N ALA A 18 12.16 9.51 0.08
CA ALA A 18 13.44 8.85 0.37
C ALA A 18 13.63 8.46 1.86
N SER A 19 12.66 8.74 2.73
CA SER A 19 12.77 8.31 4.14
C SER A 19 12.69 6.79 4.26
N ASN A 20 13.31 6.21 5.28
CA ASN A 20 13.38 4.76 5.42
C ASN A 20 12.00 4.09 5.54
N LEU A 21 11.06 4.75 6.23
CA LEU A 21 9.68 4.29 6.26
C LEU A 21 8.93 4.48 4.93
N ALA A 22 9.34 5.42 4.08
CA ALA A 22 8.77 5.57 2.74
C ALA A 22 9.29 4.49 1.79
N GLN A 23 10.59 4.14 1.89
CA GLN A 23 11.15 2.99 1.19
C GLN A 23 10.49 1.69 1.65
N LEU A 24 10.31 1.50 2.96
CA LEU A 24 9.58 0.35 3.49
C LEU A 24 8.11 0.31 3.01
N ALA A 25 7.41 1.44 2.98
CA ALA A 25 6.06 1.51 2.41
C ALA A 25 6.05 1.09 0.92
N ASN A 26 7.05 1.53 0.16
CA ASN A 26 7.22 1.17 -1.23
C ASN A 26 7.47 -0.34 -1.42
N ASP A 27 8.37 -0.92 -0.61
CA ASP A 27 8.67 -2.36 -0.64
C ASP A 27 7.43 -3.20 -0.36
N ILE A 28 6.61 -2.80 0.62
CA ILE A 28 5.35 -3.47 0.93
C ILE A 28 4.36 -3.36 -0.24
N GLY A 29 4.24 -2.17 -0.88
CA GLY A 29 3.38 -2.00 -2.05
C GLY A 29 3.81 -2.82 -3.25
N LEU A 30 5.12 -2.89 -3.52
CA LEU A 30 5.68 -3.76 -4.56
C LEU A 30 5.41 -5.22 -4.27
N TRP A 31 5.57 -5.64 -3.01
CA TRP A 31 5.27 -7.00 -2.60
C TRP A 31 3.78 -7.33 -2.82
N LEU A 32 2.86 -6.47 -2.37
CA LEU A 32 1.41 -6.64 -2.63
C LEU A 32 1.10 -6.78 -4.12
N HIS A 33 1.82 -6.02 -4.97
CA HIS A 33 1.67 -6.09 -6.41
C HIS A 33 2.16 -7.40 -7.01
N GLN A 34 3.36 -7.83 -6.63
CA GLN A 34 3.98 -9.05 -7.13
C GLN A 34 3.18 -10.30 -6.75
N GLN A 35 2.55 -10.29 -5.57
CA GLN A 35 1.70 -11.39 -5.12
C GLN A 35 0.27 -11.33 -5.68
N GLY A 36 -0.10 -10.25 -6.37
CA GLY A 36 -1.43 -10.09 -6.97
C GLY A 36 -2.52 -9.63 -6.00
N TYR A 37 -2.18 -9.16 -4.79
CA TYR A 37 -3.16 -8.65 -3.81
C TYR A 37 -3.65 -7.25 -4.12
N ALA A 38 -2.82 -6.49 -4.82
CA ALA A 38 -3.18 -5.18 -5.33
C ALA A 38 -2.47 -4.94 -6.65
N GLN A 39 -2.90 -3.95 -7.40
CA GLN A 39 -2.14 -3.41 -8.50
C GLN A 39 -1.48 -2.12 -8.07
N MET A 40 -0.15 -2.07 -8.11
CA MET A 40 0.56 -0.84 -7.78
C MET A 40 0.37 0.18 -8.89
N SER A 41 0.06 1.41 -8.50
CA SER A 41 0.02 2.57 -9.38
C SER A 41 0.87 3.69 -8.78
N ALA A 42 1.59 4.44 -9.61
CA ALA A 42 2.51 5.44 -9.09
C ALA A 42 1.74 6.64 -8.54
N ILE A 43 1.97 7.00 -7.28
CA ILE A 43 1.39 8.22 -6.71
C ILE A 43 1.93 9.47 -7.41
N ALA A 44 3.16 9.42 -7.94
CA ALA A 44 3.77 10.52 -8.68
C ALA A 44 2.99 10.86 -9.97
N GLY A 45 2.49 9.85 -10.70
CA GLY A 45 1.66 10.12 -11.89
C GLY A 45 0.26 10.61 -11.53
N VAL A 46 -0.30 10.24 -10.37
CA VAL A 46 -1.52 10.87 -9.83
C VAL A 46 -1.27 12.34 -9.52
N ALA A 47 -0.16 12.66 -8.84
CA ALA A 47 0.22 14.05 -8.56
C ALA A 47 0.49 14.86 -9.84
N GLY A 48 1.12 14.24 -10.84
CA GLY A 48 1.37 14.79 -12.17
C GLY A 48 0.18 14.76 -13.12
N GLN A 49 -0.97 14.22 -12.69
CA GLN A 49 -2.20 14.15 -13.47
C GLN A 49 -2.03 13.45 -14.84
N THR A 50 -1.20 12.41 -14.90
CA THR A 50 -1.04 11.61 -16.12
C THR A 50 -2.29 10.77 -16.38
N THR A 51 -2.79 10.77 -17.62
CA THR A 51 -4.06 10.15 -18.02
C THR A 51 -4.24 8.73 -17.46
N ASP A 52 -3.31 7.81 -17.74
CA ASP A 52 -3.40 6.41 -17.31
C ASP A 52 -3.59 6.24 -15.80
N HIS A 53 -2.99 7.13 -15.00
CA HIS A 53 -3.05 7.04 -13.53
C HIS A 53 -4.34 7.66 -12.97
N LEU A 54 -4.88 8.68 -13.62
CA LEU A 54 -6.20 9.21 -13.29
C LEU A 54 -7.30 8.23 -13.70
N GLU A 55 -7.21 7.61 -14.88
CA GLU A 55 -8.13 6.56 -15.31
C GLU A 55 -8.13 5.39 -14.33
N ALA A 56 -6.95 4.93 -13.89
CA ALA A 56 -6.85 3.93 -12.84
C ALA A 56 -7.50 4.39 -11.54
N LEU A 57 -7.16 5.58 -11.04
CA LEU A 57 -7.71 6.13 -9.80
C LEU A 57 -9.25 6.23 -9.83
N TYR A 58 -9.83 6.62 -10.95
CA TYR A 58 -11.28 6.79 -11.12
C TYR A 58 -12.01 5.53 -11.61
N SER A 59 -11.33 4.39 -11.71
CA SER A 59 -11.92 3.11 -12.17
C SER A 59 -12.96 2.51 -11.21
N GLY A 60 -13.16 3.09 -10.03
CA GLY A 60 -14.05 2.57 -8.99
C GLY A 60 -13.46 1.39 -8.20
N ARG A 61 -12.22 1.00 -8.50
CA ARG A 61 -11.48 -0.01 -7.72
C ARG A 61 -11.21 0.52 -6.33
N LYS A 62 -11.18 -0.40 -5.36
CA LYS A 62 -10.78 -0.09 -3.99
C LYS A 62 -9.33 0.42 -3.95
N VAL A 63 -9.04 1.32 -3.02
CA VAL A 63 -7.74 2.00 -2.92
C VAL A 63 -7.08 1.72 -1.56
N ILE A 64 -5.85 1.23 -1.62
CA ILE A 64 -4.93 1.08 -0.48
C ILE A 64 -3.91 2.22 -0.56
N ALA A 65 -3.82 3.01 0.50
CA ALA A 65 -2.80 4.04 0.68
C ALA A 65 -1.83 3.62 1.79
N ILE A 66 -0.54 3.55 1.47
CA ILE A 66 0.53 3.28 2.44
C ILE A 66 1.46 4.48 2.50
N ASP A 67 1.31 5.27 3.56
CA ASP A 67 2.17 6.42 3.85
C ASP A 67 3.26 6.05 4.85
N GLY A 68 4.51 6.33 4.50
CA GLY A 68 5.65 6.05 5.37
C GLY A 68 5.82 7.04 6.52
N CYS A 69 5.29 8.27 6.40
CA CYS A 69 5.48 9.29 7.43
C CYS A 69 4.30 10.27 7.53
N HIS A 70 4.31 11.09 8.59
CA HIS A 70 3.28 12.07 8.93
C HIS A 70 2.94 13.07 7.82
N ARG A 71 3.80 13.22 6.80
CA ARG A 71 3.51 14.07 5.63
C ARG A 71 2.36 13.54 4.78
N GLN A 72 2.12 12.22 4.83
CA GLN A 72 0.99 11.56 4.18
C GLN A 72 0.84 11.92 2.69
N CYS A 73 1.93 11.76 1.93
CA CYS A 73 2.01 12.15 0.52
C CYS A 73 0.89 11.50 -0.31
N VAL A 74 0.59 10.22 -0.07
CA VAL A 74 -0.48 9.49 -0.77
C VAL A 74 -1.83 10.10 -0.45
N ARG A 75 -2.17 10.20 0.85
CA ARG A 75 -3.45 10.78 1.27
C ARG A 75 -3.68 12.16 0.68
N ARG A 76 -2.64 13.00 0.68
CA ARG A 76 -2.71 14.37 0.15
C ARG A 76 -2.97 14.39 -1.36
N CYS A 77 -2.29 13.55 -2.13
CA CYS A 77 -2.52 13.45 -3.58
C CYS A 77 -3.95 12.96 -3.88
N LEU A 78 -4.44 11.96 -3.15
CA LEU A 78 -5.82 11.49 -3.28
C LEU A 78 -6.83 12.60 -2.97
N THR A 79 -6.62 13.36 -1.88
CA THR A 79 -7.48 14.50 -1.54
C THR A 79 -7.52 15.56 -2.64
N LEU A 80 -6.38 15.87 -3.27
CA LEU A 80 -6.32 16.84 -4.38
C LEU A 80 -7.12 16.38 -5.59
N GLN A 81 -7.21 15.07 -5.81
CA GLN A 81 -8.06 14.44 -6.82
C GLN A 81 -9.49 14.17 -6.32
N GLN A 82 -9.88 14.73 -5.17
CA GLN A 82 -11.20 14.54 -4.56
C GLN A 82 -11.56 13.06 -4.30
N THR A 83 -10.54 12.22 -4.11
CA THR A 83 -10.69 10.80 -3.78
C THR A 83 -10.16 10.51 -2.37
N GLN A 84 -10.51 9.32 -1.86
CA GLN A 84 -10.04 8.84 -0.57
C GLN A 84 -9.65 7.36 -0.70
N ALA A 85 -8.75 6.93 0.16
CA ALA A 85 -8.41 5.52 0.25
C ALA A 85 -9.48 4.78 1.05
N ASP A 86 -9.81 3.55 0.64
CA ASP A 86 -10.62 2.64 1.44
C ASP A 86 -9.83 2.13 2.66
N TRP A 87 -8.53 1.93 2.47
CA TRP A 87 -7.59 1.58 3.54
C TRP A 87 -6.41 2.55 3.55
N HIS A 88 -6.12 3.13 4.71
CA HIS A 88 -4.99 4.03 4.89
C HIS A 88 -4.10 3.58 6.04
N VAL A 89 -2.84 3.29 5.73
CA VAL A 89 -1.81 2.93 6.69
C VAL A 89 -0.79 4.06 6.79
N GLN A 90 -0.44 4.46 8.01
CA GLN A 90 0.63 5.43 8.29
C GLN A 90 1.71 4.75 9.13
N LEU A 91 2.80 4.33 8.49
CA LEU A 91 3.79 3.45 9.14
C LEU A 91 4.47 4.11 10.34
N ASP A 92 4.70 5.41 10.33
CA ASP A 92 5.37 6.14 11.41
C ASP A 92 4.57 6.20 12.72
N LYS A 93 3.26 5.91 12.67
CA LYS A 93 2.45 5.74 13.89
C LYS A 93 2.71 4.42 14.60
N HIS A 94 3.29 3.43 13.91
CA HIS A 94 3.44 2.07 14.42
C HIS A 94 4.91 1.63 14.47
N VAL A 95 5.75 2.13 13.57
CA VAL A 95 7.14 1.71 13.40
C VAL A 95 8.04 2.89 13.73
N GLN A 96 8.93 2.70 14.70
CA GLN A 96 9.94 3.67 15.09
C GLN A 96 11.29 3.12 14.67
N VAL A 97 11.90 3.75 13.68
CA VAL A 97 13.24 3.39 13.21
C VAL A 97 14.25 3.81 14.29
N GLN A 98 14.90 2.84 14.92
CA GLN A 98 15.84 3.07 16.02
C GLN A 98 17.31 2.96 15.58
N HIS A 99 17.56 2.55 14.34
CA HIS A 99 18.93 2.37 13.83
C HIS A 99 19.63 3.71 13.60
N ARG A 100 20.90 3.78 14.00
CA ARG A 100 21.72 5.00 13.88
C ARG A 100 21.96 5.44 12.43
N ASP A 101 21.98 4.49 11.50
CA ASP A 101 22.06 4.75 10.06
C ASP A 101 20.69 5.02 9.42
N GLY A 102 19.62 4.93 10.22
CA GLY A 102 18.24 5.09 9.78
C GLY A 102 17.66 3.85 9.10
N SER A 103 18.39 2.76 8.90
CA SER A 103 17.85 1.58 8.22
C SER A 103 16.67 0.96 8.98
N CYS A 104 15.69 0.43 8.25
CA CYS A 104 14.63 -0.39 8.84
C CYS A 104 15.20 -1.79 9.12
N SER A 105 15.05 -2.28 10.35
CA SER A 105 15.40 -3.66 10.68
C SER A 105 14.39 -4.67 10.15
N LEU A 106 14.74 -5.95 10.21
CA LEU A 106 13.78 -7.04 10.02
C LEU A 106 12.58 -6.94 10.97
N HIS A 107 12.79 -6.50 12.21
CA HIS A 107 11.72 -6.28 13.16
C HIS A 107 10.79 -5.13 12.72
N ASP A 108 11.35 -4.03 12.21
CA ASP A 108 10.56 -2.90 11.67
C ASP A 108 9.75 -3.33 10.45
N THR A 109 10.36 -4.09 9.55
CA THR A 109 9.70 -4.67 8.37
C THR A 109 8.56 -5.60 8.77
N PHE A 110 8.79 -6.53 9.70
CA PHE A 110 7.76 -7.44 10.19
C PHE A 110 6.60 -6.68 10.83
N LYS A 111 6.91 -5.67 11.66
CA LYS A 111 5.90 -4.83 12.30
C LYS A 111 5.07 -4.04 11.28
N ALA A 112 5.71 -3.49 10.25
CA ALA A 112 5.04 -2.77 9.16
C ALA A 112 4.11 -3.71 8.38
N MET A 113 4.60 -4.89 7.98
CA MET A 113 3.80 -5.91 7.30
C MET A 113 2.59 -6.33 8.13
N ARG A 114 2.77 -6.54 9.44
CA ARG A 114 1.68 -6.89 10.35
C ARG A 114 0.60 -5.82 10.39
N VAL A 115 0.97 -4.55 10.55
CA VAL A 115 0.02 -3.43 10.58
C VAL A 115 -0.73 -3.29 9.25
N VAL A 116 -0.03 -3.48 8.12
CA VAL A 116 -0.66 -3.46 6.80
C VAL A 116 -1.66 -4.61 6.67
N GLY A 117 -1.27 -5.83 7.02
CA GLY A 117 -2.18 -6.98 7.00
C GLY A 117 -3.41 -6.80 7.92
N GLU A 118 -3.20 -6.37 9.17
CA GLU A 118 -4.27 -6.05 10.12
C GLU A 118 -5.24 -5.00 9.55
N THR A 119 -4.71 -3.94 8.93
CA THR A 119 -5.54 -2.87 8.34
C THR A 119 -6.35 -3.37 7.15
N LEU A 120 -5.79 -4.28 6.36
CA LEU A 120 -6.47 -4.89 5.22
C LEU A 120 -7.40 -6.04 5.63
N GLY A 121 -7.41 -6.45 6.90
CA GLY A 121 -8.17 -7.61 7.37
C GLY A 121 -7.60 -8.95 6.90
N VAL A 122 -6.31 -9.01 6.59
CA VAL A 122 -5.60 -10.21 6.15
C VAL A 122 -4.65 -10.70 7.26
N ALA A 123 -4.81 -11.94 7.70
CA ALA A 123 -4.01 -12.52 8.78
C ALA A 123 -2.56 -12.80 8.32
N VAL A 124 -1.58 -12.06 8.83
CA VAL A 124 -0.15 -12.26 8.52
C VAL A 124 0.40 -13.44 9.34
N ASP A 125 0.17 -14.66 8.89
CA ASP A 125 0.75 -15.89 9.45
C ASP A 125 1.66 -16.62 8.42
N GLU A 126 2.25 -17.75 8.79
CA GLU A 126 3.09 -18.56 7.88
C GLU A 126 2.31 -19.08 6.64
N HIS A 127 0.98 -19.01 6.70
CA HIS A 127 0.04 -19.36 5.63
C HIS A 127 -0.59 -18.10 5.01
N PHE A 128 0.03 -16.92 5.14
CA PHE A 128 -0.49 -15.66 4.60
C PHE A 128 -0.90 -15.82 3.13
N ALA A 129 -0.10 -16.54 2.34
CA ALA A 129 -0.39 -16.88 0.95
C ALA A 129 -1.73 -17.60 0.72
N ASP A 130 -2.19 -18.41 1.67
CA ASP A 130 -3.41 -19.22 1.56
C ASP A 130 -4.67 -18.40 1.88
N HIS A 131 -4.60 -17.48 2.87
CA HIS A 131 -5.70 -16.55 3.18
C HIS A 131 -5.98 -15.54 2.07
N LEU A 132 -5.08 -15.46 1.10
CA LEU A 132 -5.10 -14.49 0.01
C LEU A 132 -5.74 -15.01 -1.28
N GLN A 133 -6.14 -16.28 -1.31
CA GLN A 133 -7.05 -16.84 -2.31
C GLN A 133 -8.52 -16.80 -1.85
N ALA A 134 -8.77 -16.44 -0.59
CA ALA A 134 -10.12 -16.37 -0.06
C ALA A 134 -10.83 -15.08 -0.55
N PRO A 135 -12.10 -15.15 -0.96
CA PRO A 135 -12.87 -13.95 -1.31
C PRO A 135 -12.89 -13.00 -0.11
N LEU A 136 -12.60 -11.72 -0.36
CA LEU A 136 -12.75 -10.65 0.63
C LEU A 136 -14.12 -10.81 1.30
N LYS A 137 -14.13 -11.12 2.60
CA LYS A 137 -15.38 -11.16 3.37
C LYS A 137 -15.98 -9.76 3.35
N SER A 138 -17.17 -9.66 2.78
CA SER A 138 -18.01 -8.47 2.85
C SER A 138 -18.39 -8.16 4.30
N PRO A 139 -18.55 -6.87 4.67
CA PRO A 139 -18.97 -6.48 6.01
C PRO A 139 -20.34 -7.04 6.39
#